data_AF-A0A1G2W585-F1
#
_entry.id   AF-A0A1G2W585-F1
#
_cell.length_a   1.000
_cell.length_b   1.000
_cell.length_c   1.000
_cell.angle_alpha   90.00
_cell.angle_beta   90.00
_cell.angle_gamma   90.00
#
_symmetry.space_group_name_H-M   'P 1'
#
loop_
_entity.id
_entity.type
_entity.pdbx_description
1 polymer ?
#
loop_
_entity_poly.entity_id
_entity_poly.type
_entity_poly.pdbx_seq_one_letter_code
_entity_poly.pdbx_strand_id
1 'polypeptide(L)'
;MYLIQILLPLYANDGRQFSQSEYIRVRDELTDAFGGLTTYVRSPAEGLWKESGSATVYDDIVIYEVMTEVLDRSWWHDYRAELALRFQQEVLIVRVSEVQLL
;
A
#
# COMPACT_ATOMS: atom_id res chain seq x y z
N MET A 1 8.83 -6.27 -17.58
CA MET A 1 8.95 -5.93 -16.14
C MET A 1 7.63 -5.31 -15.72
N TYR A 2 7.16 -5.63 -14.53
CA TYR A 2 5.92 -5.11 -13.97
C TYR A 2 6.23 -4.27 -12.74
N LEU A 3 5.59 -3.10 -12.66
CA LEU A 3 5.50 -2.30 -11.45
C LEU A 3 4.13 -2.53 -10.82
N ILE A 4 4.10 -3.07 -9.61
CA ILE A 4 2.90 -3.25 -8.82
C ILE A 4 2.86 -2.16 -7.76
N GLN A 5 1.73 -1.45 -7.68
CA GLN A 5 1.51 -0.40 -6.68
C GLN A 5 0.30 -0.76 -5.82
N ILE A 6 0.51 -0.87 -4.51
CA ILE A 6 -0.53 -1.10 -3.52
C ILE A 6 -0.82 0.23 -2.82
N LEU A 7 -2.09 0.64 -2.83
CA LEU A 7 -2.53 1.88 -2.18
C LEU A 7 -3.23 1.51 -0.87
N LEU A 8 -2.56 1.76 0.25
CA LEU A 8 -3.07 1.46 1.59
C LEU A 8 -3.64 2.71 2.24
N PRO A 9 -4.87 2.68 2.77
CA PRO A 9 -5.47 3.83 3.44
C PRO A 9 -4.83 4.05 4.81
N LEU A 10 -4.62 5.32 5.20
CA LEU A 10 -4.13 5.65 6.55
C LEU A 10 -5.20 5.49 7.65
N TYR A 11 -6.47 5.64 7.27
CA TYR A 11 -7.61 5.63 8.17
C TYR A 11 -8.66 4.62 7.71
N ALA A 12 -9.32 3.98 8.67
CA ALA A 12 -10.50 3.18 8.43
C ALA A 12 -11.72 4.08 8.15
N ASN A 13 -12.82 3.48 7.68
CA ASN A 13 -14.05 4.20 7.33
C ASN A 13 -14.70 4.92 8.53
N ASP A 14 -14.37 4.50 9.75
CA ASP A 14 -14.80 5.13 11.01
C ASP A 14 -13.88 6.29 11.45
N GLY A 15 -12.86 6.62 10.66
CA GLY A 15 -11.86 7.66 10.95
C GLY A 15 -10.73 7.21 11.87
N ARG A 16 -10.70 5.94 12.31
CA ARG A 16 -9.62 5.41 13.14
C ARG A 16 -8.37 5.19 12.30
N GLN A 17 -7.23 5.68 12.77
CA GLN A 17 -5.94 5.44 12.13
C GLN A 17 -5.50 3.97 12.30
N PHE A 18 -4.96 3.37 11.24
CA PHE A 18 -4.32 2.05 11.35
C PHE A 18 -2.98 2.15 12.09
N SER A 19 -2.65 1.12 12.86
CA SER A 19 -1.38 1.08 13.59
C SER A 19 -0.20 0.94 12.63
N GLN A 20 0.94 1.53 13.01
CA GLN A 20 2.19 1.42 12.25
C GLN A 20 2.63 -0.03 11.99
N SER A 21 2.29 -0.94 12.92
CA SER A 21 2.59 -2.36 12.83
C SER A 21 1.99 -3.02 11.58
N GLU A 22 0.82 -2.59 11.12
CA GLU A 22 0.19 -3.17 9.92
C GLU A 22 1.02 -2.86 8.68
N TYR A 23 1.47 -1.62 8.52
CA TYR A 23 2.33 -1.23 7.39
C TYR A 23 3.68 -1.95 7.43
N ILE A 24 4.30 -2.04 8.61
CA ILE A 24 5.54 -2.80 8.80
C ILE A 24 5.34 -4.26 8.38
N ARG A 25 4.23 -4.88 8.78
CA ARG A 25 3.91 -6.24 8.41
C ARG A 25 3.77 -6.41 6.90
N VAL A 26 3.04 -5.52 6.22
CA VAL A 26 2.93 -5.56 4.75
C VAL A 26 4.29 -5.38 4.07
N ARG A 27 5.13 -4.51 4.62
CA ARG A 27 6.49 -4.26 4.10
C ARG A 27 7.33 -5.53 4.18
N ASP A 28 7.30 -6.20 5.32
CA ASP A 28 8.08 -7.41 5.56
C ASP A 28 7.56 -8.56 4.68
N GLU A 29 6.24 -8.75 4.59
CA GLU A 29 5.61 -9.74 3.70
C GLU A 29 6.01 -9.57 2.23
N LEU A 30 6.03 -8.34 1.72
CA LEU A 30 6.45 -8.05 0.34
C LEU A 30 7.95 -8.18 0.14
N THR A 31 8.74 -7.81 1.15
CA THR A 31 10.21 -7.95 1.09
C THR A 31 10.61 -9.42 1.07
N ASP A 32 9.96 -10.25 1.87
CA ASP A 32 10.20 -11.69 1.91
C ASP A 32 9.76 -12.38 0.60
N ALA A 33 8.66 -11.94 0.00
CA ALA A 33 8.13 -12.53 -1.24
C ALA A 33 8.90 -12.11 -2.51
N PHE A 34 9.37 -10.87 -2.59
CA PHE A 34 9.92 -10.31 -3.83
C PHE A 34 11.37 -9.81 -3.73
N GLY A 35 11.99 -9.88 -2.55
CA GLY A 35 13.40 -9.53 -2.33
C GLY A 35 13.71 -8.03 -2.34
N GLY A 36 12.73 -7.16 -2.62
CA GLY A 36 12.90 -5.72 -2.62
C GLY A 36 11.57 -4.97 -2.71
N LEU A 37 11.48 -3.86 -1.96
CA LEU A 37 10.28 -3.03 -1.88
C LEU A 37 10.68 -1.56 -1.81
N THR A 38 10.08 -0.73 -2.66
CA THR A 38 10.16 0.73 -2.53
C THR A 38 8.88 1.22 -1.87
N THR A 39 9.01 1.97 -0.78
CA THR A 39 7.86 2.55 -0.09
C THR A 39 7.94 4.06 -0.13
N TYR A 40 6.87 4.72 -0.55
CA TYR A 40 6.72 6.15 -0.32
C TYR A 40 5.28 6.50 0.06
N VAL A 41 5.13 7.51 0.90
CA VAL A 41 3.83 7.98 1.37
C VAL A 41 3.39 9.11 0.45
N ARG A 42 2.20 9.02 -0.16
CA ARG A 42 1.54 10.19 -0.75
C ARG A 42 0.57 10.73 0.28
N SER A 43 1.07 11.69 1.05
CA SER A 43 0.34 12.63 1.89
C SER A 43 1.08 13.97 1.68
N PRO A 44 0.48 15.16 1.90
CA PRO A 44 1.26 16.40 1.90
C PRO A 44 2.42 16.24 2.88
N ALA A 45 3.63 16.12 2.34
CA ALA A 45 4.79 15.80 3.15
C ALA A 45 5.14 17.00 4.03
N GLU A 46 5.06 16.83 5.35
CA GLU A 46 5.99 17.48 6.28
C GLU A 46 6.15 16.79 7.64
N GLY A 47 5.37 15.76 7.98
CA GLY A 47 5.57 15.03 9.23
C GLY A 47 5.00 13.63 9.23
N LEU A 48 5.87 12.62 9.20
CA LEU A 48 5.55 11.34 9.83
C LEU A 48 5.05 11.67 11.26
N TRP A 49 3.74 11.53 11.52
CA TRP A 49 3.11 11.63 12.86
C TRP A 49 2.99 13.02 13.50
N LYS A 50 2.46 14.03 12.81
CA LYS A 50 1.88 15.18 13.53
C LYS A 50 0.41 15.41 13.22
N GLU A 51 -0.36 15.30 14.30
CA GLU A 51 -1.74 15.73 14.49
C GLU A 51 -2.01 17.05 13.75
N SER A 52 -2.93 17.05 12.80
CA SER A 52 -3.61 18.26 12.34
C SER A 52 -4.89 17.86 11.63
N GLY A 53 -6.01 18.04 12.33
CA GLY A 53 -7.32 17.96 11.71
C GLY A 53 -7.52 19.12 10.74
N SER A 54 -7.86 18.82 9.50
CA SER A 54 -9.08 19.29 8.84
C SER A 54 -9.17 18.70 7.43
N ALA A 55 -10.30 18.05 7.17
CA ALA A 55 -10.94 17.74 5.90
C ALA A 55 -10.08 17.81 4.61
N THR A 56 -9.60 16.66 4.14
CA THR A 56 -10.03 16.03 2.86
C THR A 56 -9.66 14.56 2.91
N VAL A 57 -10.66 13.69 3.06
CA VAL A 57 -10.54 12.25 3.41
C VAL A 57 -9.96 11.38 2.26
N TYR A 58 -9.53 11.98 1.14
CA TYR A 58 -9.09 11.27 -0.06
C TYR A 58 -7.56 11.20 -0.26
N ASP A 59 -6.76 12.00 0.45
CA ASP A 59 -5.34 12.22 0.10
C ASP A 59 -4.31 11.51 1.01
N ASP A 60 -4.75 10.73 2.01
CA ASP A 60 -3.86 10.11 3.00
C ASP A 60 -3.67 8.61 2.74
N ILE A 61 -2.77 8.29 1.80
CA ILE A 61 -2.45 6.91 1.41
C ILE A 61 -0.94 6.60 1.50
N VAL A 62 -0.64 5.37 1.88
CA VAL A 62 0.71 4.79 1.78
C VAL A 62 0.79 3.99 0.49
N ILE A 63 1.79 4.26 -0.35
CA ILE A 63 2.00 3.55 -1.61
C ILE A 63 3.22 2.64 -1.48
N TYR A 64 2.97 1.35 -1.65
CA TYR A 64 4.01 0.32 -1.69
C TYR A 64 4.22 -0.12 -3.14
N GLU A 65 5.47 -0.13 -3.58
CA GLU A 65 5.86 -0.45 -4.94
C GLU A 65 6.78 -1.65 -5.00
N VAL A 66 6.35 -2.67 -5.75
CA VAL A 66 7.13 -3.87 -6.03
C VAL A 66 7.41 -3.93 -7.52
N MET A 67 8.68 -4.12 -7.88
CA MET A 67 9.09 -4.42 -9.24
C MET A 67 9.36 -5.92 -9.38
N THR A 68 8.78 -6.56 -10.39
CA THR A 68 8.97 -7.99 -10.64
C THR A 68 8.96 -8.31 -12.14
N GLU A 69 9.74 -9.29 -12.56
CA GLU A 69 9.75 -9.75 -13.95
C GLU A 69 8.49 -10.53 -14.31
N VAL A 70 7.92 -11.26 -13.34
CA VAL A 70 6.76 -12.14 -13.54
C VAL A 70 5.59 -11.66 -12.68
N LEU A 71 4.44 -11.47 -13.32
CA LEU A 71 3.19 -11.13 -12.64
C LEU A 71 2.42 -12.39 -12.25
N ASP A 72 2.59 -12.86 -11.01
CA ASP A 72 1.73 -13.89 -10.43
C ASP A 72 0.37 -13.31 -10.01
N ARG A 73 -0.59 -13.32 -10.95
CA ARG A 73 -1.93 -12.77 -10.71
C ARG A 73 -2.68 -13.45 -9.57
N SER A 74 -2.41 -14.73 -9.29
CA SER A 74 -3.09 -15.46 -8.22
C SER A 74 -2.63 -14.98 -6.85
N TRP A 75 -1.30 -14.89 -6.67
CA TRP A 75 -0.70 -14.34 -5.47
C TRP A 75 -1.20 -12.92 -5.17
N TRP A 76 -1.18 -12.04 -6.18
CA TRP A 76 -1.64 -10.65 -6.02
C TRP A 76 -3.14 -10.54 -5.74
N HIS A 77 -3.96 -11.47 -6.24
CA HIS A 77 -5.39 -11.50 -5.97
C HIS A 77 -5.67 -11.87 -4.51
N ASP A 78 -5.05 -12.95 -4.03
CA ASP A 78 -5.22 -13.44 -2.67
C ASP A 78 -4.68 -12.44 -1.64
N TYR A 79 -3.49 -11.90 -1.91
CA TYR A 79 -2.87 -10.91 -1.04
C TYR A 79 -3.69 -9.61 -0.95
N ARG A 80 -4.25 -9.16 -2.08
CA ARG A 80 -5.16 -8.00 -2.12
C ARG A 80 -6.42 -8.25 -1.28
N ALA A 81 -6.99 -9.44 -1.34
CA ALA A 81 -8.18 -9.79 -0.55
C ALA A 81 -7.87 -9.82 0.96
N GLU A 82 -6.73 -10.38 1.35
CA GLU A 82 -6.25 -10.35 2.73
C GLU A 82 -6.04 -8.91 3.22
N LEU A 83 -5.37 -8.08 2.43
CA LEU A 83 -5.16 -6.67 2.76
C LEU A 83 -6.47 -5.89 2.87
N ALA A 84 -7.44 -6.15 2.00
CA ALA A 84 -8.76 -5.51 2.07
C ALA A 84 -9.44 -5.81 3.42
N LEU A 85 -9.35 -7.04 3.91
CA LEU A 85 -9.86 -7.42 5.24
C LEU A 85 -9.08 -6.71 6.37
N ARG A 86 -7.74 -6.72 6.31
CA ARG A 86 -6.88 -6.07 7.34
C ARG A 86 -7.12 -4.57 7.44
N PHE A 87 -7.24 -3.89 6.30
CA PHE A 87 -7.48 -2.45 6.20
C PHE A 87 -8.98 -2.08 6.15
N GLN A 88 -9.88 -3.03 6.45
CA GLN A 88 -11.34 -2.81 6.55
C GLN A 88 -11.92 -2.08 5.33
N GLN A 89 -11.43 -2.43 4.14
CA GLN A 89 -11.88 -1.91 2.86
C GLN A 89 -12.72 -2.95 2.13
N GLU A 90 -13.82 -2.54 1.50
CA GLU A 90 -14.56 -3.42 0.58
C GLU A 90 -13.70 -3.77 -0.65
N VAL A 91 -12.90 -2.80 -1.11
CA VAL A 91 -12.04 -2.93 -2.28
C VAL A 91 -10.72 -2.20 -2.01
N LEU A 92 -9.61 -2.93 -2.03
CA LEU A 92 -8.28 -2.33 -2.06
C LEU A 92 -7.83 -2.09 -3.50
N ILE A 93 -7.16 -0.97 -3.77
CA ILE A 93 -6.60 -0.68 -5.09
C ILE A 93 -5.18 -1.22 -5.17
N VAL A 94 -4.98 -2.17 -6.08
CA VAL A 94 -3.66 -2.65 -6.52
C VAL A 94 -3.57 -2.42 -8.01
N ARG A 95 -2.56 -1.65 -8.45
CA ARG A 95 -2.32 -1.31 -9.86
C ARG A 95 -1.14 -2.11 -10.36
N VAL A 96 -1.17 -2.45 -11.64
CA VAL A 96 -0.05 -3.08 -12.34
C VAL A 96 0.21 -2.29 -13.61
N SER A 97 1.47 -1.91 -13.81
CA SER A 97 1.95 -1.23 -15.00
C SER A 97 3.07 -2.03 -15.63
N GLU A 98 3.03 -2.19 -16.95
CA GLU A 98 4.21 -2.66 -17.69
C GLU A 98 5.23 -1.52 -17.76
N VAL A 99 6.47 -1.82 -17.39
CA VAL A 99 7.56 -0.85 -17.38
C VAL A 99 8.75 -1.39 -18.15
N GLN A 100 9.50 -0.47 -18.75
CA GLN A 100 10.76 -0.74 -19.40
C GLN A 100 11.88 -0.09 -18.58
N LEU A 101 12.94 -0.86 -18.31
CA LEU A 101 14.19 -0.34 -17.77
C LEU A 101 15.02 0.23 -18.93
N LEU A 102 15.63 1.39 -18.71
CA LEU A 102 16.51 2.07 -19.68
C LEU A 102 17.97 1.75 -19.40
#